data_AF-A0A0A8EBD4-F1
#
_entry.id   AF-A0A0A8EBD4-F1
#
_cell.length_a   1.000
_cell.length_b   1.000
_cell.length_c   1.000
_cell.angle_alpha   90.00
_cell.angle_beta   90.00
_cell.angle_gamma   90.00
#
_symmetry.space_group_name_H-M   'P 1'
#
loop_
_entity.id
_entity.type
_entity.pdbx_description
1 polymer ?
#
loop_
_entity_poly.entity_id
_entity_poly.type
_entity_poly.pdbx_seq_one_letter_code
_entity_poly.pdbx_strand_id
1 'polypeptide(L)'
;MERFFLAMSQVWQSFEMTEQEFLAVGETAVVLTQVCARTRSTGRELAFPILQTLKFKDGRIVEIRPFYWDTEAIAGACAAVPPTK
;
A
#
# COMPACT_ATOMS: atom_id res chain seq x y z
N MET A 1 -8.85 -4.27 -11.96
CA MET A 1 -8.92 -3.25 -10.91
C MET A 1 -9.91 -3.61 -9.79
N GLU A 2 -11.15 -4.01 -10.09
CA GLU A 2 -12.15 -4.36 -9.05
C GLU A 2 -11.65 -5.38 -8.01
N ARG A 3 -11.05 -6.49 -8.45
CA ARG A 3 -10.48 -7.52 -7.55
C ARG A 3 -9.45 -6.95 -6.57
N PHE A 4 -8.64 -5.99 -7.01
CA PHE A 4 -7.63 -5.35 -6.17
C PHE A 4 -8.29 -4.49 -5.09
N PHE A 5 -9.24 -3.64 -5.46
CA PHE A 5 -9.95 -2.80 -4.48
C PHE A 5 -10.78 -3.62 -3.50
N LEU A 6 -11.41 -4.71 -3.96
CA LEU A 6 -12.11 -5.64 -3.09
C LEU A 6 -11.16 -6.25 -2.05
N ALA A 7 -10.01 -6.77 -2.49
CA ALA A 7 -9.00 -7.31 -1.57
C ALA A 7 -8.49 -6.26 -0.58
N MET A 8 -8.20 -5.04 -1.04
CA MET A 8 -7.80 -3.93 -0.18
C MET A 8 -8.86 -3.63 0.90
N SER A 9 -10.14 -3.58 0.51
CA SER A 9 -11.24 -3.27 1.44
C SER A 9 -11.46 -4.37 2.50
N GLN A 10 -11.17 -5.62 2.15
CA GLN A 10 -11.27 -6.76 3.06
C GLN A 10 -10.14 -6.77 4.09
N VAL A 11 -8.92 -6.41 3.67
CA VAL A 11 -7.72 -6.44 4.53
C VAL A 11 -7.66 -5.24 5.46
N TRP A 12 -7.90 -4.04 4.92
CA TRP A 12 -7.68 -2.79 5.64
C TRP A 12 -8.99 -2.18 6.11
N GLN A 13 -9.04 -1.81 7.39
CA GLN A 13 -10.06 -0.93 7.94
C GLN A 13 -9.81 0.52 7.51
N SER A 14 -8.57 0.98 7.58
CA SER A 14 -8.09 2.25 7.03
C SER A 14 -6.74 2.02 6.33
N PHE A 15 -6.51 2.77 5.26
CA PHE A 15 -5.26 2.79 4.51
C PHE A 15 -5.08 4.18 3.92
N GLU A 16 -4.32 5.01 4.62
CA GLU A 16 -4.16 6.43 4.34
C GLU A 16 -2.76 6.69 3.78
N MET A 17 -2.71 7.32 2.61
CA MET A 17 -1.47 7.84 2.02
C MET A 17 -1.32 9.28 2.52
N THR A 18 -0.36 9.52 3.41
CA THR A 18 -0.25 10.80 4.12
C THR A 18 0.72 11.76 3.41
N GLU A 19 2.02 11.55 3.60
CA GLU A 19 3.06 12.38 2.99
C GLU A 19 3.54 11.74 1.69
N GLN A 20 3.72 12.56 0.65
CA GLN A 20 4.21 12.12 -0.65
C GLN A 20 5.37 12.99 -1.10
N GLU A 21 6.49 12.35 -1.45
CA GLU A 21 7.66 12.99 -2.01
C GLU A 21 7.89 12.48 -3.44
N PHE A 22 7.92 13.39 -4.40
CA PHE A 22 8.17 13.07 -5.81
C PHE A 22 9.67 13.18 -6.09
N LEU A 23 10.33 12.03 -6.17
CA LEU A 23 11.78 11.95 -6.39
C LEU A 23 12.16 12.10 -7.86
N ALA A 24 11.26 11.74 -8.77
CA ALA A 24 11.40 11.95 -10.21
C ALA A 24 10.03 12.08 -10.88
N VAL A 25 9.92 12.91 -11.91
CA VAL A 25 8.70 13.14 -12.70
C VAL A 25 9.03 13.12 -14.20
N GLY A 26 8.25 12.37 -14.98
CA GLY A 26 8.48 12.17 -16.42
C GLY A 26 7.60 11.03 -16.96
N GLU A 27 8.12 10.26 -17.91
CA GLU A 27 7.44 9.04 -18.41
C GLU A 27 7.22 8.01 -17.28
N THR A 28 8.21 7.91 -16.39
CA THR A 28 8.10 7.19 -15.12
C THR A 28 8.27 8.18 -13.98
N ALA A 29 7.25 8.32 -13.14
CA ALA A 29 7.39 9.03 -11.87
C ALA A 29 7.86 8.07 -10.77
N VAL A 30 8.66 8.58 -9.84
CA VAL A 30 9.10 7.86 -8.65
C VAL A 30 8.59 8.63 -7.45
N VAL A 31 7.76 7.98 -6.63
CA VAL A 31 7.08 8.61 -5.50
C VAL A 31 7.35 7.80 -4.24
N LEU A 32 7.88 8.46 -3.21
CA LEU A 32 7.93 7.93 -1.86
C LEU A 32 6.65 8.37 -1.15
N THR A 33 5.91 7.44 -0.55
CA THR A 33 4.66 7.70 0.15
C THR A 33 4.71 7.11 1.55
N GLN A 34 4.38 7.91 2.56
CA GLN A 34 4.12 7.41 3.90
C GLN A 34 2.69 6.89 3.98
N VAL A 35 2.53 5.70 4.56
CA VAL A 35 1.23 5.05 4.71
C VAL A 35 0.95 4.81 6.19
N CYS A 36 -0.25 5.21 6.62
CA CYS A 36 -0.84 4.81 7.90
C CYS A 36 -1.99 3.87 7.63
N ALA A 37 -1.92 2.64 8.15
CA ALA A 37 -2.93 1.63 7.88
C ALA A 37 -3.35 0.88 9.13
N ARG A 38 -4.63 0.50 9.19
CA ARG A 38 -5.19 -0.33 10.24
C ARG A 38 -5.81 -1.57 9.64
N THR A 39 -5.34 -2.73 10.10
CA THR A 39 -5.84 -4.02 9.63
C THR A 39 -7.23 -4.30 10.19
N ARG A 40 -8.12 -4.88 9.37
CA ARG A 40 -9.48 -5.22 9.79
C ARG A 40 -9.52 -6.47 10.65
N SER A 41 -8.67 -7.45 10.36
CA SER A 41 -8.64 -8.75 11.04
C SER A 41 -8.08 -8.68 12.47
N THR A 42 -7.01 -7.91 12.68
CA THR A 42 -6.31 -7.84 13.97
C THR A 42 -6.48 -6.49 14.67
N GLY A 43 -6.94 -5.46 13.97
CA GLY A 43 -6.99 -4.09 14.49
C GLY A 43 -5.63 -3.43 14.65
N ARG A 44 -4.53 -4.09 14.24
CA ARG A 44 -3.17 -3.58 14.34
C ARG A 44 -2.99 -2.38 13.41
N GLU A 45 -2.37 -1.34 13.95
CA GLU A 45 -1.96 -0.14 13.23
C GLU A 45 -0.50 -0.28 12.78
N LEU A 46 -0.22 0.24 11.58
CA LEU A 46 1.07 0.22 10.94
C LEU A 46 1.33 1.59 10.30
N ALA A 47 2.54 2.09 10.45
CA ALA A 47 3.07 3.20 9.68
C ALA A 47 4.30 2.71 8.91
N PHE A 48 4.32 2.87 7.59
CA PHE A 48 5.42 2.40 6.76
C PHE A 48 5.55 3.19 5.45
N PRO A 49 6.78 3.32 4.93
CA PRO A 49 7.00 3.91 3.62
C PRO A 49 6.74 2.91 2.48
N ILE A 50 6.24 3.41 1.35
CA ILE A 50 6.21 2.73 0.06
C ILE A 50 6.93 3.61 -0.96
N LEU A 51 7.94 3.05 -1.63
CA LEU A 51 8.49 3.67 -2.85
C LEU A 51 7.79 3.05 -4.04
N GLN A 52 7.26 3.86 -4.95
CA GLN A 52 6.55 3.33 -6.12
C GLN A 52 7.02 4.00 -7.41
N THR A 53 7.10 3.20 -8.46
CA THR A 53 7.21 3.72 -9.82
C THR A 53 5.83 3.74 -10.47
N LEU A 54 5.52 4.85 -11.13
CA LEU A 54 4.27 5.07 -11.85
C LEU A 54 4.61 5.35 -13.31
N LYS A 55 4.13 4.53 -14.24
CA LYS A 55 4.26 4.82 -15.68
C LYS A 55 2.99 5.46 -16.19
N PHE A 56 3.15 6.48 -17.03
CA PHE A 56 2.04 7.20 -17.64
C PHE A 56 1.99 6.99 -19.15
N LYS A 57 0.79 6.87 -19.70
CA LYS A 57 0.52 6.93 -21.13
C LYS A 57 -0.76 7.74 -21.34
N ASP A 58 -0.71 8.74 -22.22
CA ASP A 58 -1.85 9.63 -22.52
C ASP A 58 -2.48 10.25 -21.26
N GLY A 59 -1.64 10.67 -20.31
CA GLY A 59 -2.05 11.28 -19.04
C GLY A 59 -2.66 10.30 -18.03
N ARG A 60 -2.64 9.00 -18.29
CA ARG A 60 -3.19 7.95 -17.41
C ARG A 60 -2.10 7.04 -16.88
N ILE A 61 -2.24 6.62 -15.63
CA ILE A 61 -1.36 5.60 -15.05
C ILE A 61 -1.64 4.26 -15.74
N VAL A 62 -0.60 3.65 -16.31
CA VAL A 62 -0.67 2.33 -16.96
C VAL A 62 0.07 1.24 -16.19
N GLU A 63 0.99 1.61 -15.29
CA GLU A 63 1.71 0.67 -14.43
C GLU A 63 2.00 1.31 -13.08
N ILE A 64 1.85 0.53 -12.01
CA ILE A 64 2.25 0.87 -10.65
C ILE A 64 3.10 -0.28 -10.13
N ARG A 65 4.33 0.00 -9.68
CA ARG A 65 5.19 -1.00 -9.03
C ARG A 65 5.65 -0.48 -7.67
N PRO A 66 5.05 -0.95 -6.57
CA PRO A 66 5.49 -0.60 -5.24
C PRO A 66 6.70 -1.44 -4.81
N PHE A 67 7.55 -0.83 -4.01
CA PHE A 67 8.63 -1.44 -3.26
C PHE A 67 8.35 -1.22 -1.77
N TYR A 68 8.40 -2.31 -1.02
CA TYR A 68 8.22 -2.33 0.43
C TYR A 68 9.55 -2.73 1.06
N TRP A 69 9.94 -2.01 2.11
CA TRP A 69 11.15 -2.37 2.86
C TRP A 69 10.93 -3.59 3.74
N ASP A 70 9.77 -3.70 4.38
CA ASP A 70 9.46 -4.77 5.33
C ASP A 70 8.13 -5.45 4.96
N THR A 71 8.22 -6.41 4.02
CA THR A 71 7.05 -7.20 3.62
C THR A 71 6.61 -8.19 4.68
N GLU A 72 7.52 -8.61 5.57
CA GLU A 72 7.23 -9.53 6.68
C GLU A 72 6.35 -8.86 7.73
N ALA A 73 6.67 -7.63 8.15
CA ALA A 73 5.85 -6.89 9.10
C ALA A 73 4.43 -6.64 8.56
N ILE A 74 4.31 -6.32 7.26
CA ILE A 74 3.01 -6.12 6.61
C ILE A 74 2.21 -7.42 6.56
N ALA A 75 2.84 -8.52 6.12
CA ALA A 75 2.19 -9.83 6.09
C ALA A 75 1.77 -10.28 7.50
N GLY A 76 2.63 -10.10 8.50
CA GLY A 76 2.38 -10.45 9.89
C GLY A 76 1.25 -9.64 10.52
N ALA A 77 1.07 -8.37 10.15
CA ALA A 77 -0.08 -7.60 10.60
C ALA A 77 -1.40 -8.05 9.95
N CYS A 78 -1.34 -8.47 8.68
CA CYS A 78 -2.51 -8.94 7.93
C CYS A 78 -2.93 -10.37 8.31
N ALA A 79 -2.00 -11.20 8.77
CA ALA A 79 -2.26 -12.57 9.19
C ALA A 79 -3.30 -12.58 10.32
N ALA A 80 -4.40 -13.31 10.11
CA ALA A 80 -5.45 -13.44 11.11
C ALA A 80 -4.89 -14.08 12.39
N VAL A 81 -5.33 -13.58 13.56
CA VAL A 81 -5.17 -14.31 14.81
C VAL A 81 -6.03 -15.57 14.69
N PRO A 82 -5.48 -16.79 14.79
CA PRO A 82 -6.31 -17.99 14.78
C PRO A 82 -7.31 -17.91 15.94
N PRO A 83 -8.59 -18.28 15.73
CA PRO A 83 -9.59 -18.22 16.79
C PRO A 83 -9.12 -19.08 17.97
N THR A 84 -9.07 -18.47 19.15
CA THR A 84 -8.85 -19.17 20.41
C THR A 84 -9.97 -20.19 20.59
N LYS A 85 -9.60 -21.47 20.72
CA LYS A 85 -10.51 -22.56 21.09
C LYS A 85 -11.06 -22.35 22.50
#